data_AF-A0AAJ8AYU6-F1
#
_entry.id   AF-A0AAJ8AYU6-F1
#
_cell.length_a   1.000
_cell.length_b   1.000
_cell.length_c   1.000
_cell.angle_alpha   90.00
_cell.angle_beta   90.00
_cell.angle_gamma   90.00
#
_symmetry.space_group_name_H-M   'P 1'
#
loop_
_entity.id
_entity.type
_entity.pdbx_description
1 polymer ?
#
loop_
_entity_poly.entity_id
_entity_poly.type
_entity_poly.pdbx_seq_one_letter_code
_entity_poly.pdbx_strand_id
1 'polypeptide(L)'
;MMFWRKDGEELDEDVDQGEILPNHDGTFQMSVDLKSPAPGDWERYECVFQLSGVKQDIIKRLDKAGIRTNRGQAGITALHISFKVIRAASALFL
;
A
#
# COMPACT_ATOMS: atom_id res chain seq x y z
N MET A 1 -0.03 -3.00 9.92
CA MET A 1 0.12 -4.04 8.88
C MET A 1 -0.32 -3.45 7.55
N MET A 2 0.38 -3.74 6.45
CA MET A 2 0.01 -3.28 5.10
C MET A 2 0.07 -4.48 4.16
N PHE A 3 -0.99 -4.72 3.40
CA PHE A 3 -1.11 -5.90 2.53
C PHE A 3 -2.07 -5.63 1.37
N TRP A 4 -2.07 -6.52 0.39
CA TRP A 4 -3.01 -6.50 -0.73
C TRP A 4 -4.14 -7.50 -0.52
N ARG A 5 -5.35 -7.11 -0.95
CA ARG A 5 -6.48 -8.00 -1.13
C ARG A 5 -6.90 -8.02 -2.60
N LYS A 6 -7.41 -9.15 -3.06
CA LYS A 6 -8.15 -9.28 -4.31
C LYS A 6 -9.52 -9.87 -4.01
N ASP A 7 -10.58 -9.21 -4.46
CA ASP A 7 -11.96 -9.67 -4.25
C ASP A 7 -12.30 -9.98 -2.77
N GLY A 8 -11.63 -9.28 -1.84
CA GLY A 8 -11.80 -9.44 -0.39
C GLY A 8 -10.85 -10.43 0.28
N GLU A 9 -10.10 -11.22 -0.49
CA GLU A 9 -9.13 -12.19 0.03
C GLU A 9 -7.71 -11.60 0.06
N GLU A 10 -6.98 -11.84 1.14
CA GLU A 10 -5.57 -11.40 1.28
C GLU A 10 -4.66 -12.18 0.32
N LEU A 11 -3.70 -11.47 -0.28
CA LEU A 11 -2.74 -12.04 -1.23
C LEU A 11 -1.38 -12.25 -0.56
N ASP A 12 -0.88 -13.48 -0.66
CA ASP A 12 0.49 -13.84 -0.29
C ASP A 12 1.43 -14.00 -1.51
N GLU A 13 0.86 -14.29 -2.69
CA GLU A 13 1.61 -14.40 -3.94
C GLU A 13 1.66 -13.06 -4.68
N ASP A 14 2.74 -12.83 -5.43
CA ASP A 14 2.94 -11.63 -6.25
C ASP A 14 2.93 -10.29 -5.49
N VAL A 15 3.13 -10.39 -4.17
CA VAL A 15 3.21 -9.28 -3.23
C VAL A 15 4.59 -9.26 -2.58
N ASP A 16 5.26 -8.11 -2.63
CA ASP A 16 6.53 -7.88 -1.94
C ASP A 16 6.32 -6.82 -0.85
N GLN A 17 6.51 -7.20 0.42
CA GLN A 17 6.45 -6.23 1.53
C GLN A 17 7.74 -5.41 1.57
N GLY A 18 7.59 -4.09 1.56
CA GLY A 18 8.72 -3.18 1.74
C GLY A 18 9.14 -3.07 3.20
N GLU A 19 10.39 -2.65 3.41
CA GLU A 19 10.88 -2.32 4.74
C GLU A 19 10.15 -1.11 5.33
N ILE A 20 10.03 -1.06 6.66
CA ILE A 20 9.59 0.15 7.36
C ILE A 20 10.78 1.10 7.43
N LEU A 21 10.71 2.20 6.69
CA LEU A 21 11.82 3.14 6.59
C LEU A 21 11.50 4.41 7.41
N PRO A 22 12.41 4.84 8.30
CA PRO A 22 12.23 6.08 9.06
C PRO A 22 12.43 7.31 8.16
N ASN A 23 11.64 8.36 8.40
CA ASN A 23 11.83 9.67 7.79
C ASN A 23 12.50 10.63 8.79
N HIS A 24 13.20 11.65 8.28
CA HIS A 24 13.90 12.65 9.10
C HIS A 24 12.97 13.55 9.94
N ASP A 25 11.67 13.55 9.68
CA ASP A 25 10.66 14.37 10.36
C ASP A 25 9.93 13.63 11.51
N GLY A 26 10.44 12.46 11.92
CA GLY A 26 9.84 11.66 12.99
C GLY A 26 8.64 10.81 12.54
N THR A 27 8.33 10.79 11.25
CA THR A 27 7.40 9.84 10.63
C THR A 27 8.13 8.59 10.15
N PHE A 28 7.38 7.59 9.69
CA PHE A 28 7.93 6.43 8.98
C PHE A 28 7.11 6.18 7.71
N GLN A 29 7.74 5.55 6.71
CA GLN A 29 7.05 5.03 5.55
C GLN A 29 6.91 3.51 5.65
N MET A 30 5.76 3.02 5.20
CA MET A 30 5.51 1.60 4.94
C MET A 30 5.11 1.44 3.49
N SER A 31 5.52 0.37 2.85
CA SER A 31 5.15 0.08 1.47
C SER A 31 4.83 -1.39 1.25
N VAL A 32 4.01 -1.64 0.23
CA VAL A 32 3.82 -2.97 -0.33
C VAL A 32 3.74 -2.85 -1.85
N ASP A 33 4.49 -3.71 -2.52
CA ASP A 33 4.55 -3.82 -3.97
C ASP A 33 3.66 -4.96 -4.44
N LEU A 34 2.95 -4.75 -5.54
CA LEU A 34 2.14 -5.77 -6.21
C LEU A 34 2.65 -5.93 -7.64
N LYS A 35 2.87 -7.16 -8.11
CA LYS A 35 3.14 -7.36 -9.54
C LYS A 35 1.96 -6.88 -10.36
N SER A 36 2.24 -6.28 -11.51
CA SER A 36 1.20 -5.60 -12.28
C SER A 36 -0.02 -6.49 -12.53
N PRO A 37 -1.23 -6.05 -12.10
CA PRO A 37 -2.46 -6.72 -12.48
C PRO A 37 -2.63 -6.77 -14.00
N ALA A 38 -3.41 -7.75 -14.47
CA ALA A 38 -3.80 -7.80 -15.87
C ALA A 38 -4.65 -6.56 -16.25
N PRO A 39 -4.57 -6.07 -17.50
CA PRO A 39 -5.41 -4.97 -17.95
C PRO A 39 -6.90 -5.29 -17.77
N GLY A 40 -7.57 -4.49 -16.93
CA GLY A 40 -8.99 -4.62 -16.63
C GLY A 40 -9.27 -5.22 -15.25
N ASP A 41 -8.27 -5.77 -14.58
CA ASP A 41 -8.44 -6.46 -13.29
C ASP A 41 -8.17 -5.56 -12.08
N TRP A 42 -7.73 -4.32 -12.30
CA TRP A 42 -7.27 -3.35 -11.29
C TRP A 42 -8.28 -3.12 -10.16
N GLU A 43 -9.57 -2.99 -10.52
CA GLU A 43 -10.65 -2.60 -9.59
C GLU A 43 -10.93 -3.64 -8.50
N ARG A 44 -10.43 -4.86 -8.69
CA ARG A 44 -10.56 -5.97 -7.74
C ARG A 44 -9.52 -5.94 -6.64
N TYR A 45 -8.46 -5.14 -6.82
CA TYR A 45 -7.34 -5.07 -5.90
C TYR A 45 -7.50 -3.89 -4.93
N GLU A 46 -7.32 -4.18 -3.65
CA GLU A 46 -7.35 -3.23 -2.56
C GLU A 46 -6.06 -3.33 -1.75
N CYS A 47 -5.36 -2.22 -1.55
CA CYS A 47 -4.30 -2.16 -0.54
C CYS A 47 -4.94 -1.77 0.79
N VAL A 48 -4.74 -2.61 1.80
CA VAL A 48 -5.30 -2.43 3.15
C VAL A 48 -4.19 -2.05 4.09
N PHE A 49 -4.40 -0.95 4.81
CA PHE A 49 -3.50 -0.48 5.86
C PHE A 49 -4.20 -0.46 7.21
N GLN A 50 -3.65 -1.25 8.14
CA GLN A 50 -4.12 -1.38 9.51
C GLN A 50 -3.12 -0.74 10.46
N LEU A 51 -3.57 0.30 11.16
CA LEU A 51 -2.77 1.01 12.17
C LEU A 51 -3.34 0.73 13.57
N SER A 52 -2.48 0.27 14.48
CA SER A 52 -2.88 0.04 15.87
C SER A 52 -3.42 1.32 16.51
N GLY A 53 -4.53 1.21 17.23
CA GLY A 53 -5.24 2.36 17.83
C GLY A 53 -6.18 3.09 16.86
N VAL A 54 -6.20 2.75 15.57
CA VAL A 54 -7.23 3.21 14.62
C VAL A 54 -8.28 2.11 14.46
N LYS A 55 -9.55 2.45 14.66
CA LYS A 55 -10.65 1.46 14.63
C LYS A 55 -11.01 0.97 13.23
N GLN A 56 -10.65 1.72 12.20
CA GLN A 56 -11.07 1.49 10.82
C GLN A 56 -9.84 1.26 9.95
N ASP A 57 -9.92 0.25 9.08
CA ASP A 57 -8.91 -0.02 8.07
C ASP A 57 -8.89 1.13 7.04
N ILE A 58 -7.69 1.54 6.63
CA ILE A 58 -7.52 2.47 5.52
C ILE A 58 -7.40 1.64 4.25
N ILE A 59 -8.37 1.76 3.35
CA ILE A 59 -8.44 0.99 2.12
C ILE A 59 -8.13 1.89 0.92
N LYS A 60 -7.14 1.50 0.13
CA LYS A 60 -6.79 2.14 -1.13
C LYS A 60 -7.07 1.20 -2.30
N ARG A 61 -8.16 1.47 -3.03
CA ARG A 61 -8.48 0.78 -4.28
C ARG A 61 -7.60 1.27 -5.42
N LEU A 62 -7.26 0.37 -6.33
CA LEU A 62 -6.61 0.78 -7.57
C LEU A 62 -7.61 1.35 -8.56
N ASP A 63 -7.40 2.62 -8.88
CA ASP A 63 -8.10 3.31 -9.96
C ASP A 63 -7.08 3.63 -11.05
N LYS A 64 -7.42 3.26 -12.29
CA LYS A 64 -6.63 3.56 -13.49
C LYS A 64 -6.30 5.05 -13.59
N ALA A 65 -7.18 5.94 -13.15
CA ALA A 65 -6.94 7.39 -13.15
C ALA A 65 -5.91 7.83 -12.09
N GLY A 66 -5.76 7.09 -11.00
CA GLY A 66 -4.78 7.34 -9.93
C GLY A 66 -3.41 6.73 -10.19
N ILE A 67 -3.29 5.78 -11.12
CA ILE A 67 -2.04 5.14 -11.50
C ILE A 67 -1.25 6.09 -12.41
N ARG A 68 -0.26 6.79 -11.84
CA ARG A 68 0.66 7.65 -12.59
C ARG A 68 1.91 6.85 -12.97
N THR A 69 2.07 6.51 -14.24
CA THR A 69 3.28 5.87 -14.77
C THR A 69 4.12 6.90 -15.53
N ASN A 70 5.45 6.83 -15.45
CA ASN A 70 6.35 7.72 -16.20
C ASN A 70 6.89 7.09 -17.50
N ARG A 71 6.36 5.94 -17.95
CA ARG A 71 6.94 5.16 -19.06
C ARG A 71 6.17 5.35 -20.37
N GLY A 72 6.91 5.69 -21.43
CA GLY A 72 6.49 5.39 -22.79
C GLY A 72 6.38 3.88 -22.98
N GLN A 73 5.16 3.40 -23.20
CA GLN A 73 4.77 2.14 -23.84
C GLN A 73 5.32 0.77 -23.37
N ALA A 74 6.11 0.68 -22.29
CA ALA A 74 6.45 -0.59 -21.65
C ALA A 74 5.58 -0.79 -20.40
N GLY A 75 4.83 -1.90 -20.36
CA GLY A 75 3.84 -2.23 -19.35
C GLY A 75 4.34 -2.07 -17.91
N ILE A 76 3.41 -1.74 -17.01
CA ILE A 76 3.65 -1.76 -15.56
C ILE A 76 4.13 -3.17 -15.22
N THR A 77 5.27 -3.30 -14.54
CA THR A 77 5.80 -4.61 -14.10
C THR A 77 5.49 -4.83 -12.62
N ALA A 78 5.50 -3.77 -11.83
CA ALA A 78 5.11 -3.75 -10.43
C ALA A 78 4.50 -2.39 -10.10
N LEU A 79 3.61 -2.40 -9.11
CA LEU A 79 2.88 -1.26 -8.61
C LEU A 79 3.25 -1.06 -7.14
N HIS A 80 3.85 0.10 -6.87
CA HIS A 80 4.30 0.49 -5.54
C HIS A 80 3.28 1.39 -4.86
N ILE A 81 2.84 1.00 -3.67
CA ILE A 81 2.08 1.89 -2.78
C ILE A 81 2.87 2.08 -1.50
N SER A 82 3.04 3.35 -1.11
CA SER A 82 3.62 3.72 0.17
C SER A 82 2.69 4.66 0.95
N PHE A 83 2.64 4.47 2.27
CA PHE A 83 1.97 5.38 3.21
C PHE A 83 3.00 6.01 4.13
N LYS A 84 2.92 7.33 4.31
CA LYS A 84 3.65 8.05 5.34
C LYS A 84 2.80 8.11 6.61
N VAL A 85 3.31 7.58 7.71
CA VAL A 85 2.58 7.46 8.98
C VAL A 85 3.14 8.45 10.00
N ILE A 86 2.28 9.32 10.51
CA ILE A 86 2.64 10.32 11.54
C ILE A 86 2.46 9.69 12.92
N ARG A 87 3.49 9.74 13.78
CA ARG A 87 3.33 9.42 15.21
C ARG A 87 2.47 10.51 15.85
N ALA A 88 1.27 10.17 16.32
CA ALA A 88 0.51 11.05 17.18
C ALA A 88 1.27 11.20 18.52
N ALA A 89 1.49 12.44 18.96
CA ALA A 89 2.13 12.74 20.23
C ALA A 89 1.16 12.48 21.40
N SER A 90 0.77 11.21 21.65
CA SER A 90 0.07 10.77 22.86
C SER A 90 -0.08 9.25 22.87
N ALA A 91 0.93 8.56 23.37
CA ALA A 91 0.78 7.41 24.26
C ALA A 91 2.20 6.99 24.69
N LEU A 92 2.54 7.30 25.94
CA LEU A 92 3.49 6.48 26.68
C LEU A 92 3.04 5.02 26.52
N PHE A 93 3.83 4.19 25.86
CA PHE A 93 3.78 2.76 26.10
C PHE A 93 4.66 2.54 27.35
N LEU A 94 4.02 2.18 28.47
CA LEU A 94 4.66 1.47 29.57
C LEU A 94 5.02 0.06 29.10
#